data_AF-A0A151WLB1-F1
#
_entry.id   AF-A0A151WLB1-F1
#
_cell.length_a   1.000
_cell.length_b   1.000
_cell.length_c   1.000
_cell.angle_alpha   90.00
_cell.angle_beta   90.00
_cell.angle_gamma   90.00
#
_symmetry.space_group_name_H-M   'P 1'
#
loop_
_entity.id
_entity.type
_entity.pdbx_description
1 polymer ?
#
loop_
_entity_poly.entity_id
_entity_poly.type
_entity_poly.pdbx_seq_one_letter_code
_entity_poly.pdbx_strand_id
1 'polypeptide(L)' 'ESLGEHISRRSPRPIILGGDFNAHSVEWGSSTTDSSGDCTLHWAAWLGLILLNQGPYS' A
#
# COMPACT_ATOMS: atom_id res chain seq x y z
N GLU A 1 -8.47 6.88 15.78
CA GLU A 1 -7.13 7.13 15.21
C GLU A 1 -7.06 6.40 13.87
N SER A 2 -6.57 7.05 12.81
CA SER A 2 -6.43 6.43 11.50
C SER A 2 -5.16 5.56 11.42
N LEU A 3 -5.12 4.61 10.48
CA LEU A 3 -3.92 3.81 10.23
C LEU A 3 -2.70 4.68 9.91
N GLY A 4 -2.89 5.79 9.16
CA GLY A 4 -1.84 6.74 8.83
C GLY A 4 -1.25 7.41 10.07
N GLU A 5 -2.07 7.84 11.02
CA GLU A 5 -1.60 8.42 12.29
C GLU A 5 -0.75 7.41 13.09
N HIS A 6 -1.18 6.15 13.10
CA HIS A 6 -0.48 5.07 13.77
C HIS A 6 0.90 4.77 13.16
N ILE A 7 1.01 4.87 11.83
CA ILE A 7 2.27 4.73 11.09
C ILE A 7 3.19 5.92 11.39
N SER A 8 2.69 7.15 11.27
CA SER A 8 3.48 8.38 11.47
C SER A 8 4.11 8.44 12.87
N ARG A 9 3.40 7.98 13.91
CA ARG A 9 3.92 7.94 15.29
C ARG A 9 5.08 6.97 15.51
N ARG A 10 5.29 6.01 14.61
CA ARG A 10 6.34 5.00 14.70
C ARG A 10 7.58 5.33 13.86
N SER A 11 7.51 6.38 13.04
CA SER A 11 8.66 6.92 12.31
C SER A 11 9.77 7.39 13.27
N PRO A 12 11.07 7.15 12.99
CA PRO A 12 11.63 6.64 11.74
C PRO A 12 11.88 5.13 11.72
N ARG A 13 11.28 4.35 12.65
CA ARG A 13 11.50 2.90 12.65
C ARG A 13 10.96 2.31 11.35
N PRO A 14 11.68 1.38 10.70
CA PRO A 14 11.14 0.65 9.56
C PRO A 14 9.83 -0.04 9.94
N ILE A 15 8.79 0.17 9.13
CA ILE A 15 7.46 -0.43 9.31
C ILE A 15 7.15 -1.24 8.06
N ILE A 16 6.76 -2.49 8.24
CA ILE A 16 6.18 -3.32 7.18
C ILE A 16 4.66 -3.29 7.38
N LEU A 17 3.96 -2.87 6.35
CA LEU A 17 2.51 -2.94 6.28
C LEU A 17 2.11 -4.06 5.32
N GLY A 18 1.41 -5.06 5.83
CA GLY A 18 0.85 -6.14 5.04
C GLY A 18 -0.56 -6.46 5.52
N GLY A 19 -1.48 -6.71 4.59
CA GLY A 19 -2.87 -6.99 4.88
C GLY A 19 -3.69 -7.13 3.61
N ASP A 20 -4.94 -7.54 3.76
CA ASP A 20 -5.91 -7.54 2.67
C ASP A 20 -6.55 -6.16 2.56
N PHE A 21 -6.22 -5.44 1.49
CA PHE A 21 -6.78 -4.13 1.19
C PHE A 21 -8.10 -4.22 0.40
N ASN A 22 -8.48 -5.42 -0.06
CA ASN A 22 -9.64 -5.66 -0.92
C ASN A 22 -9.69 -4.68 -2.11
N ALA A 23 -8.53 -4.52 -2.77
CA ALA A 23 -8.28 -3.55 -3.82
C ALA A 23 -7.40 -4.18 -4.90
N HIS A 24 -7.67 -3.86 -6.16
CA HIS A 24 -6.89 -4.34 -7.29
C HIS A 24 -5.96 -3.23 -7.82
N SER A 25 -4.67 -3.54 -7.98
CA SER A 25 -3.71 -2.68 -8.64
C SER A 25 -2.65 -3.48 -9.39
N VAL A 26 -2.32 -3.03 -10.60
CA VAL A 26 -1.25 -3.61 -11.41
C VAL A 26 0.12 -3.47 -10.74
N GLU A 27 0.33 -2.41 -9.94
CA GLU A 27 1.58 -2.13 -9.22
C GLU A 27 1.93 -3.21 -8.19
N TRP A 28 0.92 -3.93 -7.67
CA TRP A 28 1.12 -5.07 -6.78
C TRP A 28 0.67 -6.40 -7.37
N GLY A 29 0.52 -6.45 -8.71
CA GLY A 29 0.35 -7.69 -9.47
C GLY A 29 -1.09 -8.15 -9.73
N SER A 30 -2.08 -7.28 -9.60
CA SER A 30 -3.42 -7.54 -10.16
C SER A 30 -3.42 -7.37 -11.69
N SER A 31 -4.42 -7.92 -12.38
CA SER A 31 -4.58 -7.75 -13.83
C SER A 31 -5.04 -6.34 -14.24
N THR A 32 -5.76 -5.64 -13.35
CA THR A 32 -6.28 -4.28 -13.56
C THR A 32 -6.14 -3.47 -12.29
N THR A 33 -6.23 -2.14 -12.42
CA THR A 33 -6.35 -1.22 -11.28
C THR A 33 -7.79 -0.76 -11.14
N ASP A 34 -8.37 -0.92 -9.95
CA ASP A 34 -9.67 -0.35 -9.60
C ASP A 34 -9.52 0.95 -8.79
N SER A 35 -10.65 1.62 -8.50
CA SER A 35 -10.63 2.89 -7.76
C SER A 35 -10.09 2.75 -6.34
N SER A 36 -10.32 1.60 -5.70
CA SER A 36 -9.79 1.30 -4.37
C SER A 36 -8.27 1.15 -4.42
N GLY A 37 -7.75 0.48 -5.45
CA GLY A 37 -6.32 0.30 -5.69
C GLY A 37 -5.61 1.63 -5.90
N ASP A 38 -6.19 2.51 -6.72
CA ASP A 38 -5.67 3.86 -6.94
C ASP A 38 -5.64 4.68 -5.64
N CYS A 39 -6.74 4.65 -4.87
CA CYS A 39 -6.81 5.34 -3.58
C CYS A 39 -5.77 4.81 -2.58
N THR A 40 -5.58 3.49 -2.52
CA THR A 40 -4.59 2.86 -1.64
C THR A 40 -3.16 3.20 -2.06
N LEU A 41 -2.85 3.24 -3.35
CA LEU A 41 -1.55 3.69 -3.85
C LEU A 41 -1.25 5.14 -3.51
N HIS A 42 -2.22 6.03 -3.73
CA HIS A 42 -2.08 7.45 -3.34
C HIS A 42 -1.88 7.61 -1.83
N TRP A 43 -2.62 6.85 -1.02
CA TRP A 43 -2.45 6.86 0.43
C TRP A 43 -1.06 6.35 0.85
N ALA A 44 -0.59 5.25 0.25
CA ALA A 44 0.73 4.70 0.53
C ALA A 44 1.85 5.68 0.15
N ALA A 45 1.74 6.33 -1.02
CA ALA A 45 2.67 7.37 -1.47
C ALA A 45 2.68 8.58 -0.54
N TRP A 46 1.51 9.02 -0.06
CA TRP A 46 1.40 10.12 0.90
C TRP A 46 2.11 9.82 2.24
N LEU A 47 2.13 8.54 2.64
CA LEU A 47 2.85 8.07 3.82
C LEU A 47 4.33 7.73 3.57
N GLY A 48 4.81 7.86 2.32
CA GLY A 48 6.19 7.49 1.95
C GLY A 48 6.46 5.98 2.03
N LEU A 49 5.43 5.14 1.90
CA LEU A 49 5.58 3.69 1.87
C LEU A 49 6.12 3.22 0.51
N ILE A 50 6.86 2.12 0.52
CA ILE A 50 7.35 1.45 -0.68
C ILE A 50 6.65 0.10 -0.84
N LEU A 51 6.33 -0.27 -2.09
CA LEU A 51 5.78 -1.59 -2.38
C LEU A 51 6.88 -2.65 -2.30
N LEU A 52 6.61 -3.72 -1.56
CA LEU A 52 7.48 -4.89 -1.49
C LEU A 52 6.95 -6.07 -2.32
N ASN A 53 5.69 -5.98 -2.77
CA ASN A 53 5.07 -6.99 -3.61
C ASN A 53 5.88 -7.12 -4.89
N GLN A 54 6.34 -8.34 -5.17
CA GLN A 54 6.90 -8.66 -6.47
C GLN A 54 5.70 -8.84 -7.41
N GLY A 55 5.78 -8.25 -8.62
CA GLY A 55 4.71 -8.32 -9.63
C GLY A 55 4.27 -9.75 -9.95
N PRO A 56 3.26 -9.94 -10.80
CA PRO A 56 2.69 -11.26 -11.00
C PRO A 56 3.79 -12.19 -11.53
N TYR A 57 3.92 -13.38 -10.91
CA TYR A 57 4.64 -14.48 -11.53
C TYR A 57 3.87 -14.80 -12.81
N SER A 58 4.41 -14.37 -13.96
CA SER A 58 3.85 -14.65 -15.29
C SER A 58 3.65 -16.13 -15.50
#